data_AF-A0A838S5F5-F1
#
_entry.id   AF-A0A838S5F5-F1
#
_cell.length_a   1.000
_cell.length_b   1.000
_cell.length_c   1.000
_cell.angle_alpha   90.00
_cell.angle_beta   90.00
_cell.angle_gamma   90.00
#
_symmetry.space_group_name_H-M   'P 1'
#
loop_
_entity.id
_entity.type
_entity.pdbx_description
1 polymer ?
#
loop_
_entity_poly.entity_id
_entity_poly.type
_entity_poly.pdbx_seq_one_letter_code
_entity_poly.pdbx_strand_id
1 'polypeptide(L)'
;MTTQASTVRELPDALRDGEQFAAKLAGRRPAVFLDYDGVLTPIVDRPEDAVMSDGMRESVQALAQRCSVCVVSGRDRPVVQQMMGVGNLVVAGSHGFDIWSPREGIIQHDAVTGFEDLISEVTDRLRAEVGSIPDVVVEPKWASVAVHYRLADPERHAKVTAVVDELLDEYS
;
A
#
# COMPACT_ATOMS: atom_id res chain seq x y z
N MET A 1 33.80 -3.26 -1.01
CA MET A 1 33.16 -3.66 -2.29
C MET A 1 32.02 -2.69 -2.52
N THR A 2 32.19 -1.79 -3.48
CA THR A 2 31.18 -0.77 -3.82
C THR A 2 30.16 -1.44 -4.72
N THR A 3 28.96 -1.72 -4.22
CA THR A 3 27.87 -2.25 -5.03
C THR A 3 27.46 -1.16 -6.02
N GLN A 4 27.87 -1.30 -7.28
CA GLN A 4 27.44 -0.41 -8.34
C GLN A 4 25.94 -0.65 -8.54
N ALA A 5 25.13 0.40 -8.33
CA ALA A 5 23.69 0.29 -8.48
C ALA A 5 23.35 -0.01 -9.95
N SER A 6 22.90 -1.23 -10.23
CA SER A 6 22.39 -1.63 -11.54
C SER A 6 21.06 -0.93 -11.79
N THR A 7 20.84 -0.43 -13.00
CA THR A 7 19.53 0.11 -13.37
C THR A 7 18.56 -1.04 -13.66
N VAL A 8 17.24 -0.85 -13.48
CA VAL A 8 16.23 -1.91 -13.69
C VAL A 8 16.32 -2.54 -15.09
N ARG A 9 16.75 -1.77 -16.10
CA ARG A 9 16.92 -2.24 -17.49
C ARG A 9 18.09 -3.20 -17.69
N GLU A 10 19.03 -3.25 -16.74
CA GLU A 10 20.20 -4.11 -16.76
C GLU A 10 19.99 -5.41 -15.99
N LEU A 11 18.83 -5.55 -15.31
CA LEU A 11 18.46 -6.76 -14.61
C LEU A 11 17.96 -7.83 -15.60
N PRO A 12 18.29 -9.12 -15.39
CA PRO A 12 17.69 -10.22 -16.14
C PRO A 12 16.17 -10.21 -16.02
N ASP A 13 15.50 -10.55 -17.11
CA ASP A 13 14.05 -10.58 -17.17
C ASP A 13 13.55 -11.92 -16.61
N ALA A 14 12.72 -11.87 -15.56
CA ALA A 14 12.28 -13.08 -14.86
C ALA A 14 11.46 -14.06 -15.73
N LEU A 15 10.86 -13.58 -16.83
CA LEU A 15 10.07 -14.40 -17.76
C LEU A 15 10.93 -14.93 -18.91
N ARG A 16 11.81 -14.10 -19.48
CA ARG A 16 12.68 -14.47 -20.60
C ARG A 16 13.89 -15.30 -20.14
N ASP A 17 14.44 -15.01 -18.98
CA ASP A 17 15.61 -15.67 -18.39
C ASP A 17 15.20 -16.74 -17.34
N GLY A 18 14.07 -17.41 -17.58
CA GLY A 18 13.42 -18.30 -16.61
C GLY A 18 14.28 -19.45 -16.10
N GLU A 19 15.17 -20.03 -16.92
CA GLU A 19 16.10 -21.08 -16.47
C GLU A 19 17.09 -20.55 -15.44
N GLN A 20 17.63 -19.35 -15.64
CA GLN A 20 18.57 -18.75 -14.71
C GLN A 20 17.87 -18.34 -13.41
N PHE A 21 16.62 -17.85 -13.52
CA PHE A 21 15.78 -17.59 -12.35
C PHE A 21 15.47 -18.88 -11.57
N ALA A 22 15.07 -19.95 -12.25
CA ALA A 22 14.80 -21.25 -11.65
C ALA A 22 16.05 -21.84 -10.97
N ALA A 23 17.23 -21.72 -11.61
CA ALA A 23 18.49 -22.14 -11.02
C ALA A 23 18.80 -21.41 -9.70
N LYS A 24 18.47 -20.11 -9.59
CA LYS A 24 18.62 -19.34 -8.33
C LYS A 24 17.67 -19.82 -7.22
N LEU A 25 16.53 -20.39 -7.58
CA LEU A 25 15.54 -20.96 -6.66
C LEU A 25 15.73 -22.45 -6.39
N ALA A 26 16.63 -23.13 -7.11
CA ALA A 26 16.82 -24.57 -7.02
C ALA A 26 17.13 -25.02 -5.58
N GLY A 27 16.38 -26.03 -5.10
CA GLY A 27 16.51 -26.57 -3.74
C GLY A 27 15.97 -25.66 -2.63
N ARG A 28 15.30 -24.55 -2.96
CA ARG A 28 14.74 -23.60 -1.99
C ARG A 28 13.22 -23.53 -2.11
N ARG A 29 12.56 -23.12 -1.01
CA ARG A 29 11.16 -22.72 -1.02
C ARG A 29 11.10 -21.21 -0.78
N PRO A 30 10.77 -20.39 -1.78
CA PRO A 30 10.68 -18.96 -1.59
C PRO A 30 9.47 -18.58 -0.73
N ALA A 31 9.53 -17.41 -0.11
CA ALA A 31 8.35 -16.65 0.26
C ALA A 31 8.21 -15.50 -0.74
N VAL A 32 7.02 -15.30 -1.30
CA VAL A 32 6.77 -14.29 -2.33
C VAL A 32 5.97 -13.15 -1.74
N PHE A 33 6.47 -11.94 -1.92
CA PHE A 33 5.82 -10.70 -1.51
C PHE A 33 5.43 -9.95 -2.78
N LEU A 34 4.15 -9.61 -2.89
CA LEU A 34 3.57 -9.00 -4.08
C LEU A 34 2.97 -7.67 -3.69
N ASP A 35 3.42 -6.59 -4.32
CA ASP A 35 2.71 -5.31 -4.25
C ASP A 35 1.33 -5.45 -4.91
N TYR A 36 0.38 -4.61 -4.53
CA TYR A 36 -0.95 -4.62 -5.12
C TYR A 36 -1.01 -3.72 -6.35
N ASP A 37 -0.91 -2.41 -6.14
CA ASP A 37 -1.10 -1.39 -7.17
C ASP A 37 0.09 -1.36 -8.14
N GLY A 38 -0.17 -1.59 -9.43
CA GLY A 38 0.87 -1.62 -10.47
C GLY A 38 1.63 -2.95 -10.59
N VAL A 39 1.32 -3.94 -9.75
CA VAL A 39 1.89 -5.30 -9.84
C VAL A 39 0.79 -6.34 -10.04
N LEU A 40 -0.14 -6.45 -9.09
CA LEU A 40 -1.29 -7.36 -9.19
C LEU A 40 -2.47 -6.73 -9.91
N THR A 41 -2.49 -5.41 -9.99
CA THR A 41 -3.52 -4.62 -10.68
C THR A 41 -2.83 -3.56 -11.56
N PRO A 42 -3.46 -3.12 -12.65
CA PRO A 42 -2.93 -2.00 -13.43
C PRO A 42 -2.92 -0.71 -12.60
N ILE A 43 -2.02 0.22 -12.96
CA ILE A 43 -2.08 1.58 -12.45
C ILE A 43 -3.30 2.26 -13.06
N VAL A 44 -4.19 2.78 -12.20
CA VAL A 44 -5.45 3.43 -12.58
C VAL A 44 -5.56 4.82 -11.93
N ASP A 45 -6.38 5.69 -12.52
CA ASP A 45 -6.56 7.06 -12.03
C ASP A 45 -7.34 7.12 -10.71
N ARG A 46 -8.31 6.21 -10.54
CA ARG A 46 -9.18 6.14 -9.35
C ARG A 46 -8.81 4.92 -8.52
N PRO A 47 -8.49 5.05 -7.22
CA PRO A 47 -8.08 3.93 -6.38
C PRO A 47 -9.08 2.77 -6.35
N GLU A 48 -10.38 3.04 -6.42
CA GLU A 48 -11.46 2.04 -6.41
C GLU A 48 -11.50 1.18 -7.68
N ASP A 49 -10.93 1.66 -8.80
CA ASP A 49 -10.92 0.95 -10.08
C ASP A 49 -9.75 -0.06 -10.17
N ALA A 50 -8.87 -0.10 -9.17
CA ALA A 50 -7.70 -0.98 -9.14
C ALA A 50 -8.08 -2.42 -8.75
N VAL A 51 -9.00 -3.04 -9.51
CA VAL A 51 -9.52 -4.38 -9.20
C VAL A 51 -8.68 -5.46 -9.87
N MET A 52 -8.37 -6.52 -9.11
CA MET A 52 -7.64 -7.68 -9.61
C MET A 52 -8.51 -8.50 -10.57
N SER A 53 -7.98 -8.77 -11.76
CA SER A 53 -8.65 -9.61 -12.76
C SER A 53 -8.76 -11.07 -12.31
N ASP A 54 -9.74 -11.80 -12.85
CA ASP A 54 -9.94 -13.21 -12.50
C ASP A 54 -8.73 -14.09 -12.86
N GLY A 55 -8.10 -13.86 -14.01
CA GLY A 55 -6.88 -14.58 -14.37
C GLY A 55 -5.72 -14.32 -13.42
N MET A 56 -5.57 -13.09 -12.90
CA MET A 56 -4.54 -12.78 -11.91
C MET A 56 -4.86 -13.44 -10.56
N ARG A 57 -6.14 -13.42 -10.17
CA ARG A 57 -6.65 -14.09 -8.97
C ARG A 57 -6.33 -15.58 -8.97
N GLU A 58 -6.62 -16.27 -10.07
CA GLU A 58 -6.28 -17.68 -10.28
C GLU A 58 -4.77 -17.92 -10.20
N SER A 59 -3.97 -17.04 -10.82
CA SER A 59 -2.50 -17.14 -10.81
C SER A 59 -1.93 -17.03 -9.39
N VAL A 60 -2.42 -16.06 -8.61
CA VAL A 60 -2.01 -15.85 -7.21
C VAL A 60 -2.42 -17.04 -6.34
N GLN A 61 -3.64 -17.57 -6.52
CA GLN A 61 -4.09 -18.76 -5.80
C GLN A 61 -3.23 -19.99 -6.12
N ALA A 62 -2.91 -20.21 -7.40
CA ALA A 62 -2.04 -21.30 -7.82
C ALA A 62 -0.61 -21.15 -7.26
N LEU A 63 -0.11 -19.92 -7.14
CA LEU A 63 1.17 -19.65 -6.50
C LEU A 63 1.14 -19.95 -5.00
N ALA A 64 0.08 -19.54 -4.31
CA ALA A 64 -0.09 -19.76 -2.86
C ALA A 64 -0.19 -21.25 -2.48
N GLN A 65 -0.57 -22.13 -3.41
CA GLN A 65 -0.52 -23.58 -3.21
C GLN A 65 0.92 -24.15 -3.22
N ARG A 66 1.89 -23.40 -3.74
CA ARG A 66 3.28 -23.84 -3.94
C ARG A 66 4.24 -23.24 -2.92
N CYS A 67 3.96 -22.03 -2.46
CA CYS A 67 4.79 -21.31 -1.52
C CYS A 67 3.98 -20.29 -0.69
N SER A 68 4.61 -19.74 0.35
CA SER A 68 4.02 -18.64 1.11
C SER A 68 3.92 -17.40 0.23
N VAL A 69 2.72 -16.81 0.17
CA VAL A 69 2.45 -15.57 -0.57
C VAL A 69 1.89 -14.53 0.39
N CYS A 70 2.47 -13.33 0.33
CA CYS A 70 2.02 -12.15 1.06
C CYS A 70 1.71 -11.02 0.07
N VAL A 71 0.53 -10.42 0.18
CA VAL A 71 0.21 -9.16 -0.50
C VAL A 71 0.63 -8.01 0.39
N VAL A 72 1.43 -7.09 -0.14
CA VAL A 72 1.88 -5.88 0.54
C VAL A 72 1.21 -4.70 -0.14
N SER A 73 0.61 -3.78 0.62
CA SER A 73 -0.03 -2.60 0.05
C SER A 73 0.05 -1.41 0.99
N GLY A 74 0.09 -0.21 0.42
CA GLY A 74 -0.12 1.05 1.15
C GLY A 74 -1.59 1.30 1.52
N ARG A 75 -2.52 0.54 0.93
CA ARG A 75 -3.95 0.61 1.24
C ARG A 75 -4.24 -0.02 2.60
N ASP A 76 -5.31 0.42 3.24
CA ASP A 76 -5.78 -0.25 4.44
C ASP A 76 -6.05 -1.73 4.19
N ARG A 77 -5.62 -2.56 5.14
CA ARG A 77 -5.67 -4.02 4.99
C ARG A 77 -7.08 -4.52 4.63
N PRO A 78 -8.18 -4.09 5.31
CA PRO A 78 -9.52 -4.54 4.94
C PRO A 78 -9.90 -4.15 3.50
N VAL A 79 -9.47 -2.97 3.04
CA VAL A 79 -9.74 -2.47 1.69
C VAL A 79 -9.06 -3.34 0.65
N VAL A 80 -7.75 -3.57 0.77
CA VAL A 80 -7.04 -4.42 -0.20
C VAL A 80 -7.51 -5.87 -0.15
N GLN A 81 -7.87 -6.40 1.03
CA GLN A 81 -8.46 -7.74 1.16
C GLN A 81 -9.79 -7.86 0.39
N GLN A 82 -10.65 -6.84 0.47
CA GLN A 82 -11.90 -6.80 -0.27
C GLN A 82 -11.65 -6.73 -1.78
N MET A 83 -10.75 -5.83 -2.22
CA MET A 83 -10.47 -5.61 -3.64
C MET A 83 -9.75 -6.79 -4.30
N MET A 84 -8.82 -7.42 -3.59
CA MET A 84 -8.11 -8.60 -4.11
C MET A 84 -9.02 -9.80 -4.23
N GLY A 85 -10.07 -9.92 -3.41
CA GLY A 85 -11.05 -11.02 -3.38
C GLY A 85 -10.46 -12.43 -3.39
N VAL A 86 -9.24 -12.61 -2.87
CA VAL A 86 -8.63 -13.91 -2.61
C VAL A 86 -8.61 -14.10 -1.10
N GLY A 87 -9.42 -15.05 -0.62
CA GLY A 87 -9.36 -15.47 0.78
C GLY A 87 -8.10 -16.30 1.04
N ASN A 88 -7.57 -16.24 2.26
CA ASN A 88 -6.48 -17.08 2.78
C ASN A 88 -5.03 -16.73 2.37
N LEU A 89 -4.73 -15.47 2.04
CA LEU A 89 -3.34 -14.99 1.91
C LEU A 89 -2.92 -14.17 3.11
N VAL A 90 -1.61 -14.12 3.38
CA VAL A 90 -1.07 -13.09 4.28
C VAL A 90 -1.23 -11.73 3.57
N VAL A 91 -1.70 -10.73 4.31
CA VAL A 91 -1.88 -9.38 3.79
C VAL A 91 -1.28 -8.38 4.76
N ALA A 92 -0.31 -7.61 4.28
CA ALA A 92 0.30 -6.49 4.97
C ALA A 92 -0.27 -5.19 4.35
N GLY A 93 -1.27 -4.61 5.01
CA GLY A 93 -1.84 -3.33 4.62
C GLY A 93 -1.16 -2.16 5.32
N SER A 94 -1.56 -0.97 4.91
CA SER A 94 -1.17 0.30 5.45
C SER A 94 0.35 0.44 5.62
N HIS A 95 1.11 0.08 4.58
CA HIS A 95 2.58 0.08 4.58
C HIS A 95 3.23 -0.91 5.54
N GLY A 96 2.53 -1.99 5.90
CA GLY A 96 3.05 -3.10 6.69
C GLY A 96 2.77 -3.01 8.19
N PHE A 97 1.97 -2.03 8.60
CA PHE A 97 1.66 -1.84 10.01
C PHE A 97 0.37 -2.54 10.47
N ASP A 98 -0.54 -2.87 9.54
CA ASP A 98 -1.69 -3.74 9.81
C ASP A 98 -1.53 -5.02 8.98
N ILE A 99 -1.12 -6.11 9.64
CA ILE A 99 -0.88 -7.40 8.99
C ILE A 99 -1.98 -8.37 9.43
N TRP A 100 -2.46 -9.19 8.50
CA TRP A 100 -3.29 -10.34 8.81
C TRP A 100 -2.69 -11.60 8.20
N SER A 101 -2.76 -12.70 8.94
CA SER A 101 -2.49 -14.03 8.41
C SER A 101 -3.66 -14.98 8.69
N PRO A 102 -3.89 -15.97 7.80
CA PRO A 102 -4.90 -17.00 8.05
C PRO A 102 -4.63 -17.85 9.29
N ARG A 103 -3.36 -17.90 9.74
CA ARG A 103 -2.92 -18.74 10.85
C ARG A 103 -2.99 -18.04 12.20
N GLU A 104 -2.59 -16.77 12.23
CA GLU A 104 -2.38 -16.00 13.47
C GLU A 104 -3.44 -14.91 13.65
N GLY A 105 -4.28 -14.65 12.64
CA GLY A 105 -5.24 -13.57 12.68
C GLY A 105 -4.56 -12.21 12.46
N ILE A 106 -5.05 -11.19 13.16
CA ILE A 106 -4.51 -9.83 13.09
C ILE A 106 -3.19 -9.77 13.86
N ILE A 107 -2.15 -9.26 13.21
CA ILE A 107 -0.82 -8.98 13.74
C ILE A 107 -0.65 -7.47 13.61
N GLN A 108 -0.97 -6.75 14.68
CA GLN A 108 -0.76 -5.30 14.75
C GLN A 108 0.61 -4.99 15.33
N HIS A 109 1.24 -3.95 14.79
CA HIS A 109 2.47 -3.42 15.36
C HIS A 109 2.11 -2.34 16.41
N ASP A 110 2.52 -2.53 17.66
CA ASP A 110 2.31 -1.59 18.78
C ASP A 110 2.97 -0.21 18.57
N ALA A 111 3.60 0.03 17.42
CA ALA A 111 4.28 1.30 17.15
C ALA A 111 3.31 2.48 16.94
N VAL A 112 2.02 2.20 16.72
CA VAL A 112 1.00 3.23 16.46
C VAL A 112 -0.12 3.23 17.51
N THR A 113 -0.17 2.23 18.38
CA THR A 113 -1.07 2.27 19.54
C THR A 113 -0.74 3.49 20.40
N GLY A 114 -1.73 4.33 20.70
CA GLY A 114 -1.59 5.56 21.49
C GLY A 114 -1.61 6.85 20.67
N PHE A 115 -1.74 6.79 19.34
CA PHE A 115 -1.87 7.97 18.47
C PHE A 115 -3.29 8.15 17.92
N GLU A 116 -4.25 7.32 18.31
CA GLU A 116 -5.63 7.37 17.80
C GLU A 116 -6.29 8.73 18.06
N ASP A 117 -6.11 9.27 19.27
CA ASP A 117 -6.63 10.59 19.66
C ASP A 117 -6.00 11.70 18.81
N LEU A 118 -4.67 11.62 18.59
CA LEU A 118 -3.94 12.57 17.76
C LEU A 118 -4.40 12.52 16.29
N ILE A 119 -4.55 11.33 15.73
CA ILE A 119 -5.04 11.16 14.35
C ILE A 119 -6.46 11.70 14.22
N SER A 120 -7.34 11.48 15.21
CA SER A 120 -8.69 12.03 15.22
C SER A 120 -8.66 13.57 15.27
N GLU A 121 -7.86 14.15 16.17
CA GLU A 121 -7.72 15.60 16.32
C GLU A 121 -7.22 16.26 15.03
N VAL A 122 -6.13 15.73 14.45
CA VAL A 122 -5.57 16.21 13.20
C VAL A 122 -6.57 16.06 12.04
N THR A 123 -7.30 14.95 11.97
CA THR A 123 -8.32 14.73 10.95
C THR A 123 -9.43 15.78 11.03
N ASP A 124 -9.93 16.06 12.23
CA ASP A 124 -11.02 17.01 12.44
C ASP A 124 -10.57 18.45 12.12
N ARG A 125 -9.34 18.82 12.50
CA ARG A 125 -8.77 20.13 12.16
C ARG A 125 -8.59 20.28 10.65
N LEU A 126 -8.02 19.29 9.97
CA LEU A 126 -7.90 19.29 8.50
C LEU A 126 -9.26 19.41 7.82
N ARG A 127 -10.27 18.67 8.29
CA ARG A 127 -11.64 18.78 7.75
C ARG A 127 -12.24 20.17 7.95
N ALA A 128 -12.02 20.79 9.10
CA ALA A 128 -12.50 22.14 9.39
C ALA A 128 -11.83 23.20 8.49
N GLU A 129 -10.52 23.10 8.29
CA GLU A 129 -9.74 24.14 7.64
C GLU A 129 -9.71 24.05 6.10
N VAL A 130 -9.65 22.82 5.57
CA VAL A 130 -9.53 22.57 4.12
C VAL A 130 -10.67 21.74 3.54
N GLY A 131 -11.50 21.08 4.34
CA GLY A 131 -12.58 20.21 3.85
C GLY A 131 -13.72 20.95 3.12
N SER A 132 -13.79 22.27 3.21
CA SER A 132 -14.74 23.09 2.44
C SER A 132 -14.23 23.47 1.05
N ILE A 133 -12.97 23.19 0.73
CA ILE A 133 -12.39 23.45 -0.59
C ILE A 133 -12.93 22.38 -1.57
N PRO A 134 -13.55 22.78 -2.70
CA PRO A 134 -13.99 21.82 -3.71
C PRO A 134 -12.86 20.89 -4.16
N ASP A 135 -13.20 19.61 -4.33
CA ASP A 135 -12.29 18.55 -4.77
C ASP A 135 -11.09 18.26 -3.85
N VAL A 136 -11.09 18.81 -2.62
CA VAL A 136 -10.21 18.36 -1.53
C VAL A 136 -10.88 17.24 -0.74
N VAL A 137 -10.17 16.15 -0.50
CA VAL A 137 -10.63 15.02 0.31
C VAL A 137 -9.65 14.77 1.45
N VAL A 138 -10.16 14.82 2.69
CA VAL A 138 -9.40 14.44 3.89
C VAL A 138 -9.76 12.99 4.25
N GLU A 139 -8.79 12.10 4.08
CA GLU A 139 -8.90 10.66 4.31
C GLU A 139 -8.10 10.29 5.57
N PRO A 140 -8.76 9.99 6.70
CA PRO A 140 -8.06 9.37 7.82
C PRO A 140 -7.63 7.96 7.43
N LYS A 141 -6.37 7.65 7.70
CA LYS A 141 -5.79 6.31 7.63
C LYS A 141 -5.50 5.85 9.05
N TRP A 142 -5.27 4.55 9.20
CA TRP A 142 -5.07 3.93 10.51
C TRP A 142 -3.96 4.60 11.38
N ALA A 143 -2.94 5.22 10.78
CA ALA A 143 -1.81 5.88 11.45
C ALA A 143 -1.38 7.21 10.83
N SER A 144 -2.19 7.75 9.94
CA SER A 144 -1.86 8.98 9.24
C SER A 144 -3.13 9.63 8.73
N VAL A 145 -3.02 10.86 8.26
CA VAL A 145 -4.12 11.53 7.55
C VAL A 145 -3.60 11.92 6.18
N ALA A 146 -4.31 11.52 5.14
CA ALA A 146 -4.01 11.92 3.77
C ALA A 146 -4.93 13.06 3.34
N VAL A 147 -4.35 14.10 2.77
CA VAL A 147 -5.11 15.19 2.13
C VAL A 147 -4.91 15.09 0.63
N HIS A 148 -5.95 14.70 -0.09
CA HIS A 148 -5.95 14.63 -1.55
C HIS A 148 -6.44 15.96 -2.09
N TYR A 149 -5.56 16.73 -2.74
CA TYR A 149 -5.88 18.05 -3.29
C TYR A 149 -5.50 18.20 -4.76
N ARG A 150 -5.09 17.11 -5.43
CA ARG A 150 -4.65 17.14 -6.84
C ARG A 150 -5.72 17.65 -7.80
N LEU A 151 -6.99 17.34 -7.51
CA LEU A 151 -8.14 17.74 -8.33
C LEU A 151 -8.70 19.11 -7.94
N ALA A 152 -8.28 19.66 -6.80
CA ALA A 152 -8.66 20.99 -6.36
C ALA A 152 -8.02 22.08 -7.24
N ASP A 153 -8.66 23.24 -7.26
CA ASP A 153 -8.16 24.45 -7.90
C ASP A 153 -6.69 24.72 -7.49
N PRO A 154 -5.74 24.83 -8.43
CA PRO A 154 -4.32 25.08 -8.13
C PRO A 154 -4.07 26.29 -7.23
N GLU A 155 -4.91 27.32 -7.28
CA GLU A 155 -4.78 28.49 -6.38
C GLU A 155 -4.99 28.13 -4.90
N ARG A 156 -5.66 27.01 -4.62
CA ARG A 156 -5.95 26.52 -3.28
C ARG A 156 -4.87 25.58 -2.74
N HIS A 157 -3.95 25.08 -3.57
CA HIS A 157 -2.91 24.13 -3.16
C HIS A 157 -2.01 24.73 -2.08
N ALA A 158 -1.63 26.01 -2.22
CA ALA A 158 -0.80 26.69 -1.23
C ALA A 158 -1.45 26.77 0.15
N LYS A 159 -2.78 26.94 0.22
CA LYS A 159 -3.52 26.91 1.48
C LYS A 159 -3.47 25.52 2.11
N VAL A 160 -3.68 24.47 1.32
CA VAL A 160 -3.64 23.08 1.83
C VAL A 160 -2.26 22.75 2.38
N THR A 161 -1.19 23.08 1.66
CA THR A 161 0.19 22.86 2.13
C THR A 161 0.48 23.63 3.41
N ALA A 162 0.08 24.90 3.50
CA ALA A 162 0.33 25.71 4.69
C ALA A 162 -0.32 25.14 5.96
N VAL A 163 -1.56 24.64 5.86
CA VAL A 163 -2.26 24.02 7.00
C VAL A 163 -1.55 22.73 7.43
N VAL A 164 -1.08 21.92 6.47
CA VAL A 164 -0.34 20.69 6.76
C VAL A 164 1.00 21.02 7.42
N ASP A 165 1.72 22.02 6.93
CA ASP A 165 3.00 22.45 7.50
C ASP A 165 2.83 22.98 8.93
N GLU A 166 1.79 23.79 9.19
CA GLU A 166 1.46 24.27 10.54
C GLU A 166 1.20 23.12 11.53
N LEU A 167 0.41 22.12 11.11
CA LEU A 167 0.17 20.92 11.92
C LEU A 167 1.46 20.13 12.17
N LEU A 168 2.33 20.00 11.17
CA LEU A 168 3.60 19.30 11.36
C LEU A 168 4.51 20.03 12.35
N ASP A 169 4.58 21.37 12.30
CA ASP A 169 5.37 22.18 13.22
C ASP A 169 4.86 22.08 14.68
N GLU A 170 3.55 21.94 14.88
CA GLU A 170 2.95 21.82 16.22
C GLU A 170 3.23 20.46 16.91
N TYR A 171 3.37 19.40 16.12
CA TYR A 171 3.57 18.03 16.63
C TYR A 171 5.00 17.49 16.40
N SER A 172 5.96 18.35 16.02
CA SER A 172 7.39 18.03 15.84
C SER A 172 8.23 18.14 17.13
#